data_AF-A0A930VXX9-F1
#
_entry.id   AF-A0A930VXX9-F1
#
_cell.length_a   1.000
_cell.length_b   1.000
_cell.length_c   1.000
_cell.angle_alpha   90.00
_cell.angle_beta   90.00
_cell.angle_gamma   90.00
#
_symmetry.space_group_name_H-M   'P 1'
#
loop_
_entity.id
_entity.type
_entity.pdbx_description
1 polymer ?
#
loop_
_entity_poly.entity_id
_entity_poly.type
_entity_poly.pdbx_seq_one_letter_code
_entity_poly.pdbx_strand_id
1 'polypeptide(L)' 'EAVEKIGELAAGDTNPRDSWRASKEFRLQLIKEMSKRSFAEAARRGGAEL' A
#
# COMPACT_ATOMS: atom_id res chain seq x y z
N GLU A 1 -10.23 9.82 -3.80
CA GLU A 1 -9.07 9.98 -4.72
C GLU A 1 -7.73 9.59 -4.09
N ALA A 2 -7.34 10.14 -2.93
CA ALA A 2 -6.04 9.85 -2.30
C ALA A 2 -5.81 8.37 -1.95
N VAL A 3 -6.84 7.68 -1.44
CA VAL A 3 -6.80 6.24 -1.11
C VAL A 3 -6.48 5.38 -2.34
N GLU A 4 -6.93 5.76 -3.54
CA GLU A 4 -6.64 4.99 -4.74
C GLU A 4 -5.19 5.16 -5.22
N LYS A 5 -4.61 6.34 -4.99
CA LYS A 5 -3.26 6.70 -5.46
C LYS A 5 -2.15 6.21 -4.53
N ILE A 6 -2.39 6.13 -3.22
CA ILE A 6 -1.34 5.86 -2.23
C ILE A 6 -0.63 4.51 -2.45
N GLY A 7 -1.35 3.49 -2.92
CA GLY A 7 -0.77 2.17 -3.15
C GLY A 7 0.32 2.19 -4.24
N GLU A 8 0.08 2.89 -5.35
CA GLU A 8 1.06 2.99 -6.44
C GLU A 8 2.27 3.85 -6.05
N LEU A 9 2.04 4.94 -5.29
CA LEU A 9 3.12 5.77 -4.77
C LEU A 9 4.03 4.98 -3.81
N ALA A 10 3.44 4.26 -2.85
CA ALA A 10 4.19 3.43 -1.93
C ALA A 10 4.96 2.31 -2.64
N ALA A 11 4.40 1.73 -3.70
CA ALA A 11 5.11 0.76 -4.52
C ALA A 11 6.32 1.39 -5.23
N GLY A 12 6.18 2.60 -5.78
CA GLY A 12 7.26 3.35 -6.46
C GLY A 12 8.42 3.73 -5.54
N ASP A 13 8.15 3.95 -4.25
CA ASP A 13 9.16 4.29 -3.23
C ASP A 13 9.86 3.05 -2.64
N THR A 14 9.57 1.85 -3.15
CA THR A 14 10.15 0.60 -2.64
C THR A 14 10.81 -0.22 -3.74
N ASN A 15 11.84 -0.99 -3.38
CA ASN A 15 12.50 -1.92 -4.30
C ASN A 15 12.57 -3.34 -3.70
N PRO A 16 11.45 -4.06 -3.60
CA PRO A 16 11.44 -5.41 -3.09
C PRO A 16 12.17 -6.38 -4.04
N ARG A 17 12.76 -7.43 -3.47
CA ARG A 17 13.43 -8.50 -4.21
C ARG A 17 12.67 -9.82 -4.12
N ASP A 18 12.96 -10.71 -5.06
CA ASP A 18 12.64 -12.12 -4.93
C ASP A 18 13.45 -12.79 -3.84
N SER A 19 12.82 -13.76 -3.17
CA SER A 19 13.44 -14.54 -2.10
C SER A 19 12.62 -15.79 -1.82
N TRP A 20 13.21 -16.74 -1.09
CA TRP A 20 12.50 -17.92 -0.58
C TRP A 20 11.22 -17.61 0.22
N ARG A 21 11.11 -16.40 0.80
CA ARG A 21 9.95 -15.99 1.60
C ARG A 21 8.76 -15.52 0.77
N ALA A 22 9.01 -14.95 -0.41
CA ALA A 22 7.98 -14.38 -1.30
C ALA A 22 8.64 -13.82 -2.57
N SER A 23 7.86 -13.84 -3.67
CA SER A 23 8.21 -13.16 -4.93
C SER A 23 8.10 -11.64 -4.81
N LYS A 24 8.78 -10.94 -5.72
CA LYS A 24 8.72 -9.49 -5.88
C LYS A 24 7.30 -9.03 -6.18
N GLU A 25 6.58 -9.71 -7.05
CA GLU A 25 5.21 -9.35 -7.46
C GLU A 25 4.25 -9.44 -6.28
N PHE A 26 4.36 -10.50 -5.47
CA PHE A 26 3.53 -10.65 -4.27
C PHE A 26 3.82 -9.55 -3.25
N ARG A 27 5.10 -9.18 -3.07
CA ARG A 27 5.49 -8.06 -2.21
C ARG A 27 4.93 -6.73 -2.71
N LEU A 28 4.99 -6.47 -4.01
CA LEU A 28 4.43 -5.25 -4.61
C LEU A 28 2.91 -5.19 -4.42
N GLN A 29 2.19 -6.31 -4.62
CA GLN A 29 0.75 -6.37 -4.37
C GLN A 29 0.43 -6.08 -2.89
N LEU A 30 1.17 -6.70 -1.96
CA LEU A 30 1.01 -6.45 -0.53
C LEU A 30 1.26 -5.00 -0.15
N ILE A 31 2.32 -4.38 -0.68
CA ILE A 31 2.63 -2.97 -0.41
C ILE A 31 1.47 -2.08 -0.85
N LYS A 32 0.94 -2.29 -2.06
CA LYS A 32 -0.20 -1.55 -2.59
C LYS A 32 -1.42 -1.70 -1.67
N GLU A 33 -1.79 -2.93 -1.34
CA GLU A 33 -3.00 -3.24 -0.56
C GLU A 33 -2.90 -2.72 0.88
N MET A 34 -1.78 -2.96 1.56
CA MET A 34 -1.60 -2.54 2.94
C MET A 34 -1.50 -1.02 3.07
N SER A 35 -0.91 -0.34 2.09
CA SER A 35 -0.87 1.12 2.05
C SER A 35 -2.27 1.70 1.90
N LYS A 36 -3.11 1.15 1.00
CA LYS A 36 -4.52 1.57 0.88
C LYS A 36 -5.29 1.38 2.18
N ARG A 37 -5.22 0.18 2.78
CA ARG A 37 -5.95 -0.16 4.02
C ARG A 37 -5.54 0.71 5.19
N SER A 38 -4.24 0.85 5.43
CA SER A 38 -3.73 1.64 6.55
C SER A 38 -4.05 3.12 6.38
N PHE A 39 -3.93 3.67 5.16
CA PHE A 39 -4.25 5.06 4.88
C PHE A 39 -5.75 5.35 5.02
N ALA A 40 -6.62 4.51 4.48
CA ALA A 40 -8.07 4.64 4.66
C ALA A 40 -8.46 4.58 6.15
N GLU A 41 -7.90 3.62 6.89
CA GLU A 41 -8.17 3.50 8.32
C GLU A 41 -7.70 4.73 9.11
N ALA A 42 -6.53 5.28 8.78
CA ALA A 42 -6.02 6.49 9.39
C ALA A 42 -6.92 7.71 9.08
N ALA A 43 -7.35 7.85 7.83
CA ALA A 43 -8.26 8.92 7.40
C ALA A 43 -9.59 8.85 8.15
N ARG A 44 -10.19 7.66 8.26
CA ARG A 44 -11.43 7.42 9.02
C ARG A 44 -11.28 7.83 10.48
N ARG A 45 -10.18 7.43 11.13
CA ARG A 45 -9.89 7.81 12.53
C ARG A 45 -9.63 9.31 12.69
N GLY A 46 -9.13 9.97 11.66
CA GLY A 46 -8.93 11.41 11.59
C GLY A 46 -10.21 12.21 11.30
N GLY A 47 -11.36 11.55 11.15
CA GLY A 47 -12.65 12.19 10.88
C GLY A 47 -12.91 12.50 9.41
N ALA A 48 -12.13 11.94 8.48
CA ALA A 48 -12.43 12.03 7.05
C ALA A 48 -13.68 11.20 6.71
N GLU A 49 -14.58 11.77 5.91
CA GLU A 49 -15.64 11.04 5.25
C GLU A 49 -15.06 10.37 4.00
N LEU A 50 -15.04 9.04 3.99
CA LEU A 50 -14.38 8.21 2.97
C LEU A 50 -15.33 7.74 1.88
#